data_AF-B4NSF3-F1
#
_entry.id   AF-B4NSF3-F1
#
_cell.length_a   1.000
_cell.length_b   1.000
_cell.length_c   1.000
_cell.angle_alpha   90.00
_cell.angle_beta   90.00
_cell.angle_gamma   90.00
#
_symmetry.space_group_name_H-M   'P 1'
#
loop_
_entity.id
_entity.type
_entity.pdbx_description
1 polymer ?
#
loop_
_entity_poly.entity_id
_entity_poly.type
_entity_poly.pdbx_seq_one_letter_code
_entity_poly.pdbx_strand_id
1 'polypeptide(L)' 'MLLSNKFLGFFMVPAQSSWNYNFMGVRHDPNMKYELQLANPKEFYHELHRTSHFLLFSNLEDGGDGAGADREDVYA' A
#
# COMPACT_ATOMS: atom_id res chain seq x y z
N MET A 1 -19.21 17.30 -22.05
CA MET A 1 -19.31 16.43 -20.85
C MET A 1 -20.03 17.23 -19.76
N LEU A 2 -21.04 16.66 -19.10
CA LEU A 2 -21.78 17.31 -18.01
C LEU A 2 -21.61 16.51 -16.71
N LEU A 3 -21.47 17.19 -15.59
CA LEU A 3 -21.46 16.57 -14.26
C LEU A 3 -22.90 16.43 -13.76
N SER A 4 -23.20 15.29 -13.16
CA SER A 4 -24.55 14.99 -12.65
C SER A 4 -24.46 14.41 -11.25
N ASN A 5 -25.33 14.89 -10.38
CA ASN A 5 -25.61 14.33 -9.06
C ASN A 5 -26.88 13.44 -9.06
N LYS A 6 -27.50 13.23 -10.22
CA LYS A 6 -28.76 12.46 -10.33
C LYS A 6 -28.57 10.95 -10.17
N PHE A 7 -27.36 10.46 -10.43
CA PHE A 7 -27.03 9.03 -10.38
C PHE A 7 -25.67 8.86 -9.69
N LEU A 8 -25.50 7.73 -9.01
CA LEU A 8 -24.21 7.35 -8.40
C LEU A 8 -23.52 6.31 -9.28
N GLY A 9 -22.26 6.56 -9.62
CA GLY A 9 -21.38 5.57 -10.21
C GLY A 9 -20.77 4.65 -9.17
N PHE A 10 -20.02 3.66 -9.63
CA PHE A 10 -19.23 2.77 -8.78
C PHE A 10 -17.83 2.60 -9.36
N PHE A 11 -16.92 2.06 -8.54
CA PHE A 11 -15.55 1.75 -8.94
C PHE A 11 -15.34 0.25 -9.01
N MET A 12 -14.38 -0.16 -9.84
CA MET A 12 -13.81 -1.50 -9.84
C MET A 12 -12.29 -1.36 -9.73
N VAL A 13 -11.67 -2.25 -8.98
CA VAL A 13 -10.23 -2.26 -8.73
C VAL A 13 -9.66 -3.64 -9.05
N PRO A 14 -8.34 -3.78 -9.28
CA PRO A 14 -7.71 -5.09 -9.41
C PRO A 14 -8.03 -5.97 -8.20
N ALA A 15 -8.45 -7.21 -8.45
CA ALA A 15 -8.79 -8.17 -7.39
C ALA A 15 -7.54 -8.59 -6.60
N GLN A 16 -6.41 -8.67 -7.29
CA GLN A 16 -5.10 -8.96 -6.72
C GLN A 16 -4.20 -7.76 -6.98
N SER A 17 -3.46 -7.34 -5.96
CA SER A 17 -2.50 -6.23 -6.01
C SER A 17 -3.10 -4.82 -6.00
N SER A 18 -2.19 -3.84 -6.04
CA SER A 18 -2.45 -2.41 -6.14
C SER A 18 -2.90 -2.02 -7.54
N TRP A 19 -3.77 -1.00 -7.65
CA TRP A 19 -4.02 -0.34 -8.94
C TRP A 19 -2.88 0.61 -9.35
N ASN A 20 -2.07 1.06 -8.39
CA ASN A 20 -0.98 1.99 -8.58
C ASN A 20 0.39 1.27 -8.56
N TYR A 21 1.08 1.27 -9.70
CA TYR A 21 2.43 0.70 -9.85
C TYR A 21 3.55 1.76 -9.90
N ASN A 22 3.29 3.03 -9.59
CA ASN A 22 4.31 4.09 -9.67
C ASN A 22 5.55 3.81 -8.79
N PHE A 23 5.39 3.22 -7.61
CA PHE A 23 6.52 2.84 -6.74
C PHE A 23 7.03 1.42 -6.96
N MET A 24 6.44 0.69 -7.91
CA MET A 24 6.78 -0.70 -8.26
C MET A 24 6.88 -0.86 -9.79
N GLY A 25 7.48 0.12 -10.47
CA GLY A 25 7.48 0.19 -11.95
C GLY A 25 8.02 -1.07 -12.64
N VAL A 26 9.03 -1.72 -12.05
CA VAL A 26 9.60 -2.98 -12.56
C VAL A 26 8.61 -4.16 -12.54
N ARG A 27 7.55 -4.08 -11.73
CA ARG A 27 6.50 -5.11 -11.65
C ARG A 27 5.38 -4.90 -12.66
N HIS A 28 5.32 -3.74 -13.32
CA HIS A 28 4.31 -3.45 -14.32
C HIS A 28 4.73 -3.97 -15.69
N ASP A 29 3.87 -4.78 -16.31
CA ASP A 29 4.10 -5.35 -17.64
C ASP A 29 2.95 -4.97 -18.59
N PRO A 30 3.22 -4.56 -19.84
CA PRO A 30 2.17 -4.20 -20.81
C PRO A 30 1.16 -5.32 -21.13
N ASN A 31 1.55 -6.58 -20.94
CA ASN A 31 0.73 -7.76 -21.19
C ASN A 31 0.19 -8.40 -19.89
N MET A 32 0.29 -7.69 -18.76
CA MET A 32 -0.19 -8.17 -17.46
C MET A 32 -1.69 -8.46 -17.50
N LYS A 33 -2.07 -9.64 -17.02
CA LYS A 33 -3.47 -10.03 -16.81
C LYS A 33 -3.86 -9.76 -15.36
N TYR A 34 -5.06 -9.23 -15.16
CA TYR A 34 -5.61 -8.98 -13.83
C TYR A 34 -7.11 -9.25 -13.83
N GLU A 35 -7.62 -9.67 -12.69
CA GLU A 35 -9.05 -9.75 -12.43
C GLU A 35 -9.54 -8.46 -11.76
N LEU A 36 -10.84 -8.21 -11.79
CA LEU A 36 -11.45 -7.04 -11.17
C LEU A 36 -12.40 -7.43 -10.06
N GLN A 37 -12.50 -6.58 -9.05
CA GLN A 37 -13.47 -6.68 -7.97
C GLN A 37 -14.19 -5.35 -7.75
N LEU A 38 -15.40 -5.41 -7.18
CA LEU A 38 -16.20 -4.23 -6.85
C LEU A 38 -15.73 -3.64 -5.51
N ALA A 39 -14.90 -2.61 -5.57
CA ALA A 39 -14.42 -1.88 -4.39
C ALA A 39 -13.95 -0.47 -4.78
N ASN A 40 -13.77 0.39 -3.77
CA ASN A 40 -13.25 1.75 -3.95
C ASN A 40 -11.71 1.74 -4.07
N PRO A 41 -11.12 2.57 -4.95
CA PRO A 41 -9.68 2.69 -5.08
C PRO A 41 -9.06 3.30 -3.83
N LYS A 42 -7.90 2.79 -3.44
CA LYS A 42 -7.06 3.38 -2.39
C LYS A 42 -6.40 4.67 -2.86
N GLU A 43 -6.04 5.56 -1.95
CA GLU A 43 -5.37 6.82 -2.25
C GLU A 43 -3.99 6.59 -2.88
N PHE A 44 -3.48 7.58 -3.64
CA PHE A 44 -2.22 7.43 -4.38
C PHE A 44 -1.05 6.96 -3.50
N TYR A 45 -0.91 7.51 -2.29
CA TYR A 45 0.17 7.21 -1.33
C TYR A 45 -0.22 6.17 -0.27
N HIS A 46 -1.28 5.38 -0.48
CA HIS A 46 -1.66 4.31 0.43
C HIS A 46 -0.51 3.30 0.59
N GLU A 47 -0.32 2.75 1.79
CA GLU A 47 0.82 1.90 2.16
C GLU A 47 1.06 0.71 1.19
N LEU A 48 -0.03 0.09 0.75
CA LEU A 48 -0.04 -1.01 -0.22
C LEU A 48 0.64 -0.66 -1.55
N HIS A 49 0.62 0.61 -1.96
CA HIS A 49 1.24 1.06 -3.20
C HIS A 49 2.76 1.24 -3.06
N ARG A 50 3.27 1.31 -1.82
CA ARG A 50 4.64 1.73 -1.48
C ARG A 50 5.28 0.76 -0.47
N THR A 51 4.98 -0.54 -0.58
CA THR A 51 5.42 -1.59 0.34
C THR A 51 6.92 -1.55 0.64
N SER A 52 7.77 -1.27 -0.36
CA SER A 52 9.22 -1.17 -0.16
C SER A 52 9.63 -0.17 0.92
N HIS A 53 8.90 0.95 1.07
CA HIS A 53 9.19 1.93 2.12
C HIS A 53 8.95 1.38 3.54
N PHE A 54 8.11 0.35 3.66
CA PHE A 54 7.76 -0.28 4.93
C PHE A 54 8.55 -1.56 5.22
N LEU A 55 9.24 -2.11 4.22
CA LEU A 55 10.08 -3.30 4.38
C LEU A 55 11.55 -2.97 4.74
N LEU A 56 11.95 -1.70 4.64
CA LEU A 56 13.34 -1.29 4.90
C LEU A 56 13.77 -1.35 6.38
N PHE A 57 12.82 -1.49 7.31
CA PHE A 57 13.11 -1.52 8.75
C PHE A 57 13.65 -2.87 9.24
N SER A 58 13.41 -3.97 8.52
CA SER A 58 13.92 -5.31 8.88
C SER A 58 15.45 -5.39 8.91
N ASN A 59 16.15 -4.46 8.27
CA ASN A 59 17.61 -4.43 8.22
C ASN A 59 18.26 -3.73 9.42
N LEU A 60 17.47 -3.07 10.29
CA LEU A 60 18.00 -2.31 11.43
C LEU A 60 18.09 -3.14 12.73
N GLU A 61 17.41 -4.29 12.80
CA GLU A 61 17.47 -5.20 13.96
C GLU A 61 18.83 -5.92 14.09
N ASP A 62 19.64 -5.98 13.02
CA ASP A 62 20.98 -6.58 13.05
C ASP A 62 22.04 -5.68 13.75
N GLY A 63 21.64 -4.48 14.20
CA GLY A 63 22.47 -3.54 14.97
C GLY A 63 22.06 -3.35 16.44
N GLY A 64 21.15 -4.19 16.95
CA GLY A 64 20.55 -4.05 18.27
C GLY A 64 21.31 -4.75 19.40
N ASP A 65 22.63 -4.57 19.49
CA ASP A 65 23.39 -5.00 20.67
C ASP A 65 23.05 -4.08 21.87
N GLY A 66 22.09 -4.53 22.68
CA GLY A 66 22.25 -4.55 24.14
C GLY A 66 22.50 -3.24 24.92
N ALA A 67 21.95 -2.09 24.54
CA ALA A 67 22.05 -0.88 25.36
C ALA A 67 20.76 -0.03 25.38
N GLY A 68 19.63 -0.66 25.70
CA GLY A 68 18.42 0.07 26.09
C GLY A 68 18.54 0.51 27.54
N ALA A 69 18.53 1.82 27.79
CA ALA A 69 18.41 2.40 29.12
C ALA A 69 17.22 1.79 29.88
N ASP A 70 17.33 1.65 31.21
CA ASP A 70 16.30 1.09 32.10
C ASP A 70 14.90 1.60 31.72
N ARG A 71 14.09 0.69 31.17
CA ARG A 71 12.77 1.00 30.64
C ARG A 71 11.72 0.44 31.60
N GLU A 72 11.23 1.29 32.50
CA GLU A 72 10.10 0.95 33.36
C GLU A 72 8.79 1.09 32.56
N ASP A 73 8.34 -0.01 31.97
CA ASP A 73 7.09 -0.08 31.22
C ASP A 73 5.91 -0.39 32.16
N VAL A 74 5.40 0.67 32.82
CA VAL A 74 4.40 0.57 33.89
C VAL A 74 2.95 0.48 33.34
N TYR A 75 2.74 0.62 32.03
CA TYR A 75 1.40 0.58 31.42
C TYR A 75 1.39 -0.23 30.14
N ALA A 76 0.39 -1.11 30.02
CA ALA A 76 0.09 -1.87 28.80
C ALA A 76 -0.65 -1.03 27.75
#